data_AF-A0A520GLL6-F1
#
_entry.id   AF-A0A520GLL6-F1
#
_cell.length_a   1.000
_cell.length_b   1.000
_cell.length_c   1.000
_cell.angle_alpha   90.00
_cell.angle_beta   90.00
_cell.angle_gamma   90.00
#
_symmetry.space_group_name_H-M   'P 1'
#
loop_
_entity.id
_entity.type
_entity.pdbx_description
1 polymer ?
#
loop_
_entity_poly.entity_id
_entity_poly.type
_entity_poly.pdbx_seq_one_letter_code
_entity_poly.pdbx_strand_id
1 'polypeptide(L)'
;MKTSSRRNTVNEERDIIVVGTAMGGLSAICKLLGGLPLDFKATVLVAFDSCSQPADSVLQILRHYSRADVEYARDGMLVPQRRVILTPQGQCMRLGKPGVLQIECSWRREKHPRPSDGSSRSLNPFPG
;
A
#
# COMPACT_ATOMS: atom_id res chain seq x y z
N MET A 1 -39.65 20.10 -25.89
CA MET A 1 -39.12 18.75 -25.61
C MET A 1 -37.59 18.84 -25.57
N LYS A 2 -36.97 18.78 -24.39
CA LYS A 2 -35.50 18.87 -24.24
C LYS A 2 -34.92 17.45 -24.29
N THR A 3 -34.31 17.09 -25.41
CA THR A 3 -33.52 15.86 -25.55
C THR A 3 -32.19 16.04 -24.82
N SER A 4 -32.18 15.72 -23.53
CA SER A 4 -30.96 15.64 -22.72
C SER A 4 -30.12 14.47 -23.22
N SER A 5 -29.18 14.79 -24.11
CA SER A 5 -28.05 13.94 -24.49
C SER A 5 -27.35 13.48 -23.21
N ARG A 6 -27.54 12.20 -22.83
CA ARG A 6 -26.72 11.55 -21.82
C ARG A 6 -25.30 11.56 -22.39
N ARG A 7 -24.47 12.48 -21.90
CA ARG A 7 -23.02 12.36 -22.01
C ARG A 7 -22.68 10.98 -21.46
N ASN A 8 -22.19 10.11 -22.34
CA ASN A 8 -21.58 8.85 -21.98
C ASN A 8 -20.28 9.23 -21.26
N THR A 9 -20.37 9.55 -19.97
CA THR A 9 -19.20 9.58 -19.10
C THR A 9 -18.74 8.15 -19.09
N VAL A 10 -17.60 7.87 -19.72
CA VAL A 10 -16.88 6.62 -19.54
C VAL A 10 -16.62 6.55 -18.04
N ASN A 11 -17.54 5.91 -17.31
CA ASN A 11 -17.31 5.48 -15.96
C ASN A 11 -16.33 4.33 -16.18
N GLU A 12 -15.04 4.65 -16.27
CA GLU A 12 -13.99 3.65 -16.25
C GLU A 12 -14.10 2.99 -14.86
N GLU A 13 -15.03 2.05 -14.71
CA GLU A 13 -15.12 1.17 -13.57
C GLU A 13 -13.77 0.47 -13.48
N ARG A 14 -12.91 1.02 -12.62
CA ARG A 14 -11.61 0.44 -12.32
C ARG A 14 -11.86 -0.57 -11.23
N ASP A 15 -11.77 -1.84 -11.58
CA ASP A 15 -11.70 -2.90 -10.60
C ASP A 15 -10.37 -2.74 -9.84
N ILE A 16 -10.47 -2.32 -8.58
CA ILE A 16 -9.31 -2.16 -7.70
C ILE A 16 -9.47 -3.14 -6.55
N ILE A 17 -8.49 -4.02 -6.39
CA ILE A 17 -8.42 -4.97 -5.29
C ILE A 17 -7.37 -4.48 -4.31
N VAL A 18 -7.76 -4.25 -3.07
CA VAL A 18 -6.83 -3.86 -2.00
C VAL A 18 -6.56 -5.07 -1.10
N VAL A 19 -5.31 -5.47 -1.01
CA VAL A 19 -4.83 -6.57 -0.18
C VAL A 19 -3.97 -6.00 0.94
N GLY A 20 -4.47 -6.06 2.18
CA GLY A 20 -3.72 -5.67 3.37
C GLY A 20 -3.12 -6.90 4.04
N THR A 21 -1.81 -6.89 4.30
CA THR A 21 -1.13 -7.97 5.01
C THR A 21 -0.15 -7.41 6.04
N ALA A 22 -0.05 -8.08 7.18
CA ALA A 22 0.89 -7.75 8.26
C ALA A 22 2.23 -8.52 8.09
N MET A 23 2.99 -8.66 9.18
CA MET A 23 4.23 -9.43 9.20
C MET A 23 3.99 -10.88 8.75
N GLY A 24 4.73 -11.32 7.72
CA GLY A 24 4.66 -12.68 7.18
C GLY A 24 3.68 -12.88 6.00
N GLY A 25 3.02 -11.81 5.54
CA GLY A 25 2.06 -11.89 4.43
C GLY A 25 2.68 -12.10 3.04
N LEU A 26 4.02 -12.03 2.89
CA LEU A 26 4.69 -12.19 1.59
C LEU A 26 4.33 -13.51 0.90
N SER A 27 4.29 -14.62 1.64
CA SER A 27 3.91 -15.93 1.09
C SER A 27 2.46 -15.97 0.62
N ALA A 28 1.55 -15.26 1.31
CA ALA A 28 0.15 -15.15 0.90
C ALA A 28 0.02 -14.29 -0.37
N ILE A 29 0.77 -13.20 -0.46
CA ILE A 29 0.82 -12.36 -1.67
C ILE A 29 1.38 -13.17 -2.84
N CYS A 30 2.45 -13.94 -2.65
CA CYS A 30 3.01 -14.80 -3.71
C CYS A 30 1.99 -15.83 -4.20
N LYS A 31 1.25 -16.49 -3.28
CA LYS A 31 0.18 -17.43 -3.65
C LYS A 31 -0.97 -16.75 -4.40
N LEU A 32 -1.37 -15.55 -3.95
CA LEU A 32 -2.41 -14.77 -4.61
C LEU A 32 -1.97 -14.37 -6.02
N LEU A 33 -0.77 -13.82 -6.18
CA LEU A 33 -0.25 -13.38 -7.48
C LEU A 33 0.02 -14.55 -8.43
N GLY A 34 0.49 -15.69 -7.93
CA GLY A 34 0.69 -16.90 -8.72
C GLY A 34 -0.61 -17.55 -9.21
N GLY A 35 -1.73 -17.31 -8.52
CA GLY A 35 -3.05 -17.78 -8.91
C GLY A 35 -3.82 -16.84 -9.84
N LEU A 36 -3.31 -15.61 -10.07
CA LEU A 36 -4.02 -14.63 -10.89
C LEU A 36 -3.91 -14.98 -12.40
N PRO A 37 -5.02 -14.90 -13.15
CA PRO A 37 -4.99 -15.09 -14.59
C PRO A 37 -4.20 -13.96 -15.29
N LEU A 38 -3.59 -14.26 -16.44
CA LEU A 38 -2.77 -13.29 -17.17
C LEU A 38 -3.57 -12.05 -17.64
N ASP A 39 -4.85 -12.24 -17.97
CA ASP A 39 -5.75 -11.17 -18.44
C ASP A 39 -6.55 -10.51 -17.30
N PHE A 40 -6.01 -10.54 -16.08
CA PHE A 40 -6.70 -9.94 -14.94
C PHE A 40 -6.87 -8.43 -15.14
N LYS A 41 -8.13 -8.00 -15.30
CA LYS A 41 -8.47 -6.62 -15.63
C LYS A 41 -8.36 -5.65 -14.45
N ALA A 42 -8.27 -6.17 -13.23
CA ALA A 42 -8.21 -5.36 -12.02
C ALA A 42 -6.78 -4.97 -11.65
N THR A 43 -6.65 -3.83 -10.99
CA THR A 43 -5.41 -3.38 -10.36
C THR A 43 -5.35 -3.93 -8.94
N VAL A 44 -4.21 -4.52 -8.56
CA VAL A 44 -4.02 -5.05 -7.20
C VAL A 44 -3.12 -4.10 -6.41
N LEU A 45 -3.69 -3.48 -5.38
CA LEU A 45 -3.00 -2.63 -4.43
C LEU A 45 -2.64 -3.45 -3.20
N VAL A 46 -1.35 -3.61 -2.92
CA VAL A 46 -0.85 -4.44 -1.83
C VAL A 46 -0.25 -3.56 -0.74
N ALA A 47 -0.96 -3.45 0.38
CA ALA A 47 -0.45 -2.83 1.59
C ALA A 47 0.25 -3.88 2.44
N PHE A 48 1.59 -3.84 2.44
CA PHE A 48 2.45 -4.76 3.15
C PHE A 48 3.62 -4.01 3.78
N ASP A 49 3.87 -4.26 5.06
CA ASP A 49 5.07 -3.76 5.73
C ASP A 49 6.14 -4.85 5.74
N SER A 50 7.26 -4.60 5.05
CA SER A 50 8.34 -5.58 4.92
C SER A 50 9.34 -5.56 6.06
N CYS A 51 9.21 -4.64 7.04
CA CYS A 51 10.01 -4.27 8.23
C CYS A 51 11.53 -4.57 8.29
N SER A 52 12.02 -5.63 7.67
CA SER A 52 13.41 -6.12 7.68
C SER A 52 13.90 -6.65 6.32
N GLN A 53 13.07 -6.71 5.27
CA GLN A 53 13.50 -7.17 3.94
C GLN A 53 13.84 -6.00 3.01
N PRO A 54 14.90 -6.07 2.20
CA PRO A 54 15.17 -5.03 1.20
C PRO A 54 14.06 -5.00 0.14
N ALA A 55 13.64 -3.78 -0.20
CA ALA A 55 12.56 -3.54 -1.15
C ALA A 55 12.80 -4.22 -2.51
N ASP A 56 14.04 -4.20 -3.01
CA ASP A 56 14.38 -4.83 -4.29
C ASP A 56 14.14 -6.35 -4.28
N SER A 57 14.55 -7.04 -3.21
CA SER A 57 14.34 -8.49 -3.10
C SER A 57 12.85 -8.86 -3.03
N VAL A 58 12.05 -8.08 -2.30
CA VAL A 58 10.58 -8.28 -2.26
C VAL A 58 10.00 -8.11 -3.66
N LEU A 59 10.42 -7.08 -4.39
CA LEU A 59 9.95 -6.82 -5.74
C LEU A 59 10.35 -7.93 -6.71
N GLN A 60 11.60 -8.43 -6.64
CA GLN A 60 12.06 -9.54 -7.47
C GLN A 60 11.30 -10.83 -7.19
N ILE A 61 11.08 -11.17 -5.92
CA ILE A 61 10.28 -12.34 -5.54
C ILE A 61 8.88 -12.21 -6.13
N LEU A 62 8.21 -11.08 -5.92
CA LEU A 62 6.85 -10.88 -6.41
C LEU A 62 6.76 -10.89 -7.94
N ARG A 63 7.74 -10.32 -8.64
CA ARG A 63 7.85 -10.40 -10.10
C ARG A 63 8.10 -11.82 -10.61
N HIS A 64 8.75 -12.66 -9.82
CA HIS A 64 8.98 -14.05 -10.17
C HIS A 64 7.70 -14.89 -10.09
N TYR A 65 6.86 -14.65 -9.08
CA TYR A 65 5.58 -15.36 -8.88
C TYR A 65 4.41 -14.74 -9.66
N SER A 66 4.48 -13.44 -9.96
CA SER A 66 3.45 -12.71 -10.70
C SER A 66 3.75 -12.71 -12.20
N ARG A 67 2.70 -12.84 -13.02
CA ARG A 67 2.79 -12.57 -14.46
C ARG A 67 2.49 -11.10 -14.79
N ALA A 68 1.94 -10.35 -13.84
CA ALA A 68 1.68 -8.92 -13.95
C ALA A 68 2.88 -8.11 -13.44
N ASP A 69 3.08 -6.94 -14.03
CA ASP A 69 4.14 -6.01 -13.62
C ASP A 69 3.89 -5.52 -12.18
N VAL A 70 4.95 -5.60 -11.38
CA VAL A 70 4.95 -5.23 -9.97
C VAL A 70 5.83 -3.99 -9.79
N GLU A 71 5.26 -2.94 -9.22
CA GLU A 71 5.95 -1.67 -8.92
C GLU A 71 5.59 -1.17 -7.51
N TYR A 72 6.47 -0.40 -6.89
CA TYR A 72 6.14 0.38 -5.70
C TYR A 72 5.27 1.59 -6.06
N ALA A 73 4.28 1.85 -5.21
CA ALA A 73 3.44 3.03 -5.29
C ALA A 73 4.30 4.29 -5.12
N ARG A 74 4.01 5.31 -5.93
CA ARG A 74 4.62 6.64 -5.81
C ARG A 74 3.54 7.65 -5.49
N ASP A 75 3.89 8.64 -4.69
CA ASP A 75 2.97 9.73 -4.39
C ASP A 75 2.57 10.49 -5.67
N GLY A 76 1.28 10.76 -5.81
CA GLY A 76 0.70 11.42 -6.98
C GLY A 76 0.58 10.54 -8.23
N MET A 77 0.93 9.26 -8.16
CA MET A 77 0.83 8.35 -9.30
C MET A 77 -0.63 7.99 -9.60
N LEU A 78 -0.98 7.90 -10.89
CA LEU A 78 -2.26 7.36 -11.32
C LEU A 78 -2.28 5.83 -11.16
N VAL A 79 -3.36 5.28 -10.61
CA VAL A 79 -3.58 3.83 -10.44
C VAL A 79 -3.51 3.15 -11.82
N PRO A 80 -2.44 2.39 -12.12
CA PRO A 80 -2.28 1.76 -13.42
C PRO A 80 -3.17 0.52 -13.52
N GLN A 81 -3.82 0.32 -14.66
CA GLN A 81 -4.63 -0.88 -14.90
C GLN A 81 -3.75 -2.12 -15.06
N ARG A 82 -4.27 -3.29 -14.64
CA ARG A 82 -3.62 -4.60 -14.82
C ARG A 82 -2.20 -4.70 -14.22
N ARG A 83 -1.95 -3.98 -13.14
CA ARG A 83 -0.66 -3.99 -12.44
C ARG A 83 -0.85 -4.26 -10.96
N VAL A 84 0.25 -4.67 -10.34
CA VAL A 84 0.36 -4.85 -8.91
C VAL A 84 1.18 -3.71 -8.33
N ILE A 85 0.59 -2.99 -7.38
CA ILE A 85 1.21 -1.82 -6.76
C ILE A 85 1.42 -2.08 -5.29
N LEU A 86 2.67 -2.04 -4.86
CA LEU A 86 3.09 -2.26 -3.48
C LEU A 86 3.22 -0.95 -2.73
N THR A 87 2.73 -0.90 -1.50
CA THR A 87 3.02 0.23 -0.62
C THR A 87 4.52 0.26 -0.28
N PRO A 88 5.19 1.42 -0.32
CA PRO A 88 6.56 1.57 0.16
C PRO A 88 6.68 1.26 1.66
N GLN A 89 7.87 0.86 2.10
CA GLN A 89 8.13 0.52 3.50
C GLN A 89 7.93 1.73 4.43
N GLY A 90 7.33 1.48 5.61
CA GLY A 90 7.07 2.53 6.60
C GLY A 90 6.06 3.60 6.14
N GLN A 91 5.33 3.34 5.06
CA GLN A 91 4.37 4.28 4.47
C GLN A 91 2.99 3.61 4.34
N CYS A 92 1.96 4.44 4.28
CA CYS A 92 0.58 4.05 4.03
C CYS A 92 0.15 4.59 2.67
N MET A 93 -0.51 3.76 1.88
CA MET A 93 -1.10 4.17 0.61
C MET A 93 -2.57 4.51 0.81
N ARG A 94 -3.02 5.62 0.24
CA ARG A 94 -4.41 6.08 0.22
C ARG A 94 -4.83 6.37 -1.21
N LEU A 95 -6.10 6.07 -1.53
CA LEU A 95 -6.71 6.51 -2.77
C LEU A 95 -7.25 7.93 -2.57
N GLY A 96 -6.76 8.89 -3.34
CA GLY A 96 -7.18 10.29 -3.30
C GLY A 96 -8.29 10.60 -4.30
N LYS A 97 -8.11 11.69 -5.08
CA LYS A 97 -8.93 12.01 -6.27
C LYS A 97 -9.06 10.77 -7.18
N PRO A 98 -10.12 10.64 -8.00
CA PRO A 98 -10.42 9.42 -8.75
C PRO A 98 -9.18 8.90 -9.49
N GLY A 99 -8.65 7.78 -9.01
CA GLY A 99 -7.49 7.11 -9.60
C GLY A 99 -6.11 7.67 -9.23
N VAL A 100 -5.97 8.54 -8.22
CA VAL A 100 -4.66 9.05 -7.76
C VAL A 100 -4.25 8.38 -6.45
N LEU A 101 -3.05 7.81 -6.42
CA LEU A 101 -2.42 7.27 -5.22
C LEU A 101 -1.74 8.39 -4.43
N GLN A 102 -2.01 8.43 -3.14
CA GLN A 102 -1.37 9.31 -2.17
C GLN A 102 -0.60 8.45 -1.20
N ILE A 103 0.68 8.77 -0.98
CA ILE A 103 1.53 8.02 -0.06
C ILE A 103 1.81 8.88 1.16
N GLU A 104 1.47 8.36 2.34
CA GLU A 104 1.60 9.06 3.62
C GLU A 104 2.57 8.30 4.52
N CYS A 105 3.51 9.00 5.18
CA CYS A 105 4.40 8.33 6.13
C CYS A 105 3.63 7.78 7.34
N SER A 106 3.74 6.47 7.58
CA SER A 106 2.99 5.75 8.62
C SER A 106 3.47 6.13 10.04
N TRP A 107 4.72 6.55 10.19
CA TRP A 107 5.33 6.99 11.46
C TRP A 107 4.62 8.22 12.10
N ARG A 108 3.71 8.88 11.39
CA ARG A 108 3.01 10.08 11.87
C ARG A 108 1.68 9.82 12.60
N ARG A 109 1.32 8.55 12.87
CA ARG A 109 0.09 8.25 13.65
C ARG A 109 0.32 7.83 15.10
N GLU A 110 1.56 7.55 15.51
CA GLU A 110 1.93 7.24 16.90
C GLU A 110 2.60 8.44 17.59
N LYS A 111 2.00 9.63 17.50
CA LYS A 111 2.32 10.75 18.41
C LYS A 111 1.24 10.90 19.50
N HIS A 112 1.00 9.80 20.21
CA HIS A 112 0.69 9.88 21.63
C HIS A 112 1.52 8.81 22.33
N PRO A 113 2.67 9.15 22.93
CA PRO A 113 3.22 8.27 23.95
C PRO A 113 2.10 8.02 24.96
N ARG A 114 1.76 6.74 25.22
CA ARG A 114 0.82 6.43 26.29
C ARG A 114 1.43 6.97 27.59
N PRO A 115 0.76 7.85 28.34
CA PRO A 115 1.26 8.31 29.62
C PRO A 115 1.00 7.20 30.66
N SER A 116 1.70 6.08 30.54
CA SER A 116 1.54 4.96 31.47
C SER A 116 2.64 3.90 31.38
N ASP A 117 3.89 4.28 31.20
CA ASP A 117 5.02 3.44 31.63
C ASP A 117 5.83 4.21 32.66
N GLY A 118 5.32 4.21 33.88
CA GLY A 118 6.14 4.47 35.05
C GLY A 118 7.02 3.26 35.29
N SER A 119 8.32 3.36 35.02
CA SER A 119 9.36 2.70 35.83
C SER A 119 10.77 3.14 35.43
N SER A 120 11.36 3.90 36.36
CA SER A 120 12.72 3.67 36.87
C SER A 120 13.89 4.00 35.94
N ARG A 121 14.39 5.24 36.04
CA ARG A 121 15.85 5.47 36.23
C ARG A 121 16.18 6.90 36.69
N SER A 122 16.64 6.96 37.94
CA SER A 122 17.73 7.82 38.43
C SER A 122 17.53 9.33 38.43
N LEU A 123 16.89 9.84 39.49
CA LEU A 123 17.14 11.19 40.00
C LEU A 123 18.55 11.22 40.60
N ASN A 124 19.47 11.97 39.99
CA ASN A 124 20.70 12.39 40.67
C ASN A 124 20.33 13.47 41.72
N PRO A 125 20.82 13.39 42.96
CA PRO A 125 20.63 14.44 43.95
C PRO A 125 21.55 15.64 43.67
N PHE A 126 21.02 16.83 43.98
CA PHE A 126 21.57 18.19 43.93
C PHE A 126 23.09 18.36 44.14
N PRO A 127 23.74 19.32 43.46
CA PRO A 127 24.96 19.92 43.99
C PRO A 127 24.62 21.00 45.03
N GLY A 128 25.39 21.01 46.13
CA GLY A 128 25.38 22.05 47.16
C GLY A 128 26.21 23.27 46.80
#